data_AF-A0A359B1L4-F1
#
_entry.id   AF-A0A359B1L4-F1
#
_cell.length_a   1.000
_cell.length_b   1.000
_cell.length_c   1.000
_cell.angle_alpha   90.00
_cell.angle_beta   90.00
_cell.angle_gamma   90.00
#
_symmetry.space_group_name_H-M   'P 1'
#
loop_
_entity.id
_entity.type
_entity.pdbx_description
1 polymer ?
#
loop_
_entity_poly.entity_id
_entity_poly.type
_entity_poly.pdbx_seq_one_letter_code
_entity_poly.pdbx_strand_id
1 'polypeptide(L)'
;MKIKIVNSSHHSLPEYATPYSAGMDLRANIEAPIVLKPLERRLVPTGISIELPEGYEAQIRPRSGLAIKHGISLVNTPGTIDADYRGEIRVILVNLSNEDFLINDGERICQMVIARHEHV
;
A
#
# COMPACT_ATOMS: atom_id res chain seq x y z
N MET A 1 4.62 -4.59 -20.01
CA MET A 1 3.57 -3.61 -19.67
C MET A 1 4.26 -2.34 -19.17
N LYS A 2 3.85 -1.15 -19.63
CA LYS A 2 4.35 0.12 -19.10
C LYS A 2 3.24 0.75 -18.26
N ILE A 3 3.47 0.91 -16.95
CA ILE A 3 2.59 1.64 -16.04
C ILE A 3 3.19 3.03 -15.87
N LYS A 4 2.38 4.09 -16.02
CA LYS A 4 2.86 5.43 -15.67
C LYS A 4 2.66 5.61 -14.17
N ILE A 5 3.70 6.11 -13.51
CA ILE A 5 3.70 6.34 -12.07
C ILE A 5 4.07 7.81 -11.85
N VAL A 6 3.26 8.49 -11.06
CA VAL A 6 3.61 9.79 -10.47
C VAL A 6 3.98 9.53 -9.01
N ASN A 7 5.14 10.02 -8.61
CA ASN A 7 5.60 9.97 -7.24
C ASN A 7 5.75 11.40 -6.72
N SER A 8 4.86 11.80 -5.81
CA SER A 8 4.90 13.08 -5.12
C SER A 8 5.52 12.99 -3.72
N SER A 9 6.04 11.81 -3.32
CA SER A 9 6.83 11.64 -2.10
C SER A 9 8.30 11.96 -2.34
N HIS A 10 9.06 12.09 -1.26
CA HIS A 10 10.53 12.14 -1.27
C HIS A 10 11.19 10.75 -1.22
N HIS A 11 10.42 9.67 -1.31
CA HIS A 11 10.91 8.29 -1.29
C HIS A 11 11.14 7.75 -2.70
N SER A 12 12.00 6.73 -2.83
CA SER A 12 12.19 6.02 -4.09
C SER A 12 10.89 5.40 -4.59
N LEU A 13 10.78 5.25 -5.92
CA LEU A 13 9.66 4.54 -6.54
C LEU A 13 9.55 3.10 -6.01
N PRO A 14 8.32 2.54 -5.92
CA PRO A 14 8.13 1.13 -5.63
C PRO A 14 8.83 0.26 -6.68
N GLU A 15 9.50 -0.79 -6.21
CA GLU A 15 10.22 -1.72 -7.07
C GLU A 15 9.99 -3.17 -6.62
N TYR A 16 10.13 -4.09 -7.56
CA TYR A 16 10.18 -5.52 -7.25
C TYR A 16 11.55 -5.84 -6.67
N ALA A 17 11.59 -6.27 -5.40
CA ALA A 17 12.84 -6.51 -4.68
C ALA A 17 13.70 -7.62 -5.34
N THR A 18 13.05 -8.58 -6.00
CA THR A 18 13.72 -9.69 -6.70
C THR A 18 12.98 -10.00 -8.00
N PRO A 19 13.62 -10.71 -8.96
CA PRO A 19 12.96 -11.16 -10.19
C PRO A 19 11.71 -12.03 -9.99
N TYR A 20 11.54 -12.63 -8.80
CA TYR A 20 10.42 -13.51 -8.47
C TYR A 20 9.41 -12.86 -7.52
N SER A 21 9.57 -11.57 -7.20
CA SER A 21 8.65 -10.86 -6.32
C SER A 21 7.30 -10.63 -7.03
N ALA A 22 6.20 -10.98 -6.36
CA ALA A 22 4.86 -10.77 -6.89
C ALA A 22 4.33 -9.34 -6.67
N GLY A 23 4.84 -8.65 -5.65
CA GLY A 23 4.41 -7.31 -5.29
C GLY A 23 5.56 -6.35 -5.00
N MET A 24 5.24 -5.07 -5.02
CA MET A 24 6.15 -3.96 -4.71
C MET A 24 5.73 -3.34 -3.38
N ASP A 25 6.66 -3.17 -2.45
CA ASP A 25 6.37 -2.51 -1.18
C ASP A 25 6.04 -1.02 -1.41
N LEU A 26 4.96 -0.50 -0.82
CA LEU A 26 4.66 0.93 -0.76
C LEU A 26 5.02 1.49 0.60
N ARG A 27 5.49 2.73 0.61
CA ARG A 27 5.97 3.42 1.81
C ARG A 27 4.96 4.44 2.30
N ALA A 28 4.92 4.66 3.61
CA ALA A 28 4.22 5.80 4.19
C ALA A 28 4.92 7.10 3.77
N ASN A 29 4.15 8.09 3.32
CA ASN A 29 4.62 9.42 2.97
C ASN A 29 3.99 10.44 3.92
N ILE A 30 4.54 10.58 5.13
CA ILE A 30 3.95 11.35 6.23
C ILE A 30 4.95 12.36 6.79
N GLU A 31 4.46 13.52 7.23
CA GLU A 31 5.34 14.58 7.76
C GLU A 31 5.84 14.29 9.18
N ALA A 32 5.06 13.54 9.96
CA ALA A 32 5.38 13.16 11.34
C ALA A 32 4.90 11.73 11.63
N PRO A 33 5.56 11.01 12.56
CA PRO A 33 5.14 9.67 12.95
C PRO A 33 3.69 9.62 13.45
N ILE A 34 2.97 8.57 13.08
CA ILE A 34 1.58 8.34 13.50
C ILE A 34 1.54 7.17 14.46
N VAL A 35 1.01 7.39 15.66
CA VAL A 35 0.68 6.29 16.58
C VAL A 35 -0.68 5.71 16.17
N LEU A 36 -0.70 4.42 15.87
CA LEU A 36 -1.90 3.65 15.58
C LEU A 36 -2.23 2.76 16.77
N LYS A 37 -3.24 3.15 17.54
CA LYS A 37 -3.65 2.44 18.77
C LYS A 37 -4.35 1.10 18.47
N PRO A 38 -4.46 0.19 19.44
CA PRO A 38 -5.28 -1.01 19.33
C PRO A 38 -6.69 -0.72 18.78
N LEU A 39 -7.11 -1.49 17.77
CA LEU A 39 -8.38 -1.37 17.03
C LEU A 39 -8.60 -0.04 16.31
N GLU A 40 -7.61 0.85 16.28
CA GLU A 40 -7.65 2.07 15.50
C GLU A 40 -7.40 1.79 14.02
N ARG A 41 -8.00 2.63 13.17
CA ARG A 41 -7.73 2.68 11.72
C ARG A 41 -7.31 4.06 11.28
N ARG A 42 -6.33 4.13 10.38
CA ARG A 42 -5.83 5.38 9.81
C ARG A 42 -5.66 5.24 8.30
N LEU A 43 -6.04 6.29 7.58
CA LEU A 43 -5.74 6.45 6.16
C LEU A 43 -4.34 7.04 6.04
N VAL A 44 -3.39 6.28 5.51
CA VAL A 44 -1.98 6.69 5.38
C VAL A 44 -1.64 6.94 3.91
N PRO A 45 -1.18 8.15 3.56
CA PRO A 45 -0.72 8.49 2.21
C PRO A 45 0.56 7.75 1.82
N THR A 46 0.72 7.51 0.51
CA THR A 46 1.95 6.90 -0.06
C THR A 46 2.68 7.84 -1.02
N GLY A 47 2.04 8.92 -1.47
CA GLY A 47 2.55 9.79 -2.52
C GLY A 47 2.62 9.14 -3.91
N ILE A 48 2.07 7.94 -4.09
CA ILE A 48 2.09 7.21 -5.37
C ILE A 48 0.72 7.31 -6.03
N SER A 49 0.70 7.76 -7.28
CA SER A 49 -0.45 7.64 -8.18
C SER A 49 -0.04 6.85 -9.42
N ILE A 50 -0.93 6.03 -9.94
CA ILE A 50 -0.64 5.15 -11.08
C ILE A 50 -1.69 5.30 -12.18
N GLU A 51 -1.29 4.99 -13.41
CA GLU A 51 -2.18 4.77 -14.54
C GLU A 51 -1.99 3.34 -15.02
N LEU A 52 -2.99 2.50 -14.81
CA LEU A 52 -3.01 1.12 -15.26
C LEU A 52 -3.67 1.04 -16.65
N PRO A 53 -3.24 0.08 -17.49
CA PRO A 53 -3.97 -0.25 -18.72
C PRO A 53 -5.30 -0.92 -18.39
N GLU A 54 -6.26 -0.85 -19.32
CA GLU A 54 -7.52 -1.59 -19.25
C GLU A 54 -7.28 -3.11 -19.11
N GLY A 55 -8.14 -3.78 -18.33
CA GLY A 55 -8.03 -5.22 -18.02
C GLY A 55 -7.03 -5.55 -16.91
N TYR A 56 -6.53 -4.54 -16.19
CA TYR A 56 -5.63 -4.68 -15.06
C TYR A 56 -6.08 -3.86 -13.86
N GLU A 57 -5.86 -4.41 -12.67
CA GLU A 57 -6.03 -3.74 -11.38
C GLU A 57 -4.71 -3.78 -10.59
N ALA A 58 -4.55 -2.85 -9.66
CA ALA A 58 -3.56 -2.98 -8.61
C ALA A 58 -4.24 -3.37 -7.30
N GLN A 59 -3.73 -4.43 -6.67
CA GLN A 59 -4.22 -4.93 -5.41
C GLN A 59 -3.28 -4.51 -4.28
N ILE A 60 -3.82 -3.75 -3.32
CA ILE A 60 -3.12 -3.32 -2.12
C ILE A 60 -3.33 -4.37 -1.03
N ARG A 61 -2.25 -5.08 -0.69
CA ARG A 61 -2.25 -6.22 0.23
C ARG A 61 -1.40 -5.91 1.47
N PRO A 62 -1.65 -6.58 2.61
CA PRO A 62 -0.89 -6.35 3.83
C PRO A 62 0.51 -6.96 3.68
N ARG A 63 1.48 -6.46 4.45
CA ARG A 63 2.81 -7.08 4.54
C ARG A 63 2.78 -8.14 5.63
N SER A 64 3.14 -9.37 5.29
CA SER A 64 3.12 -10.51 6.23
C SER A 64 3.95 -10.24 7.49
N GLY A 65 5.10 -9.57 7.35
CA GLY A 65 5.96 -9.19 8.47
C GLY A 65 5.27 -8.25 9.46
N LEU A 66 4.51 -7.26 8.99
CA LEU A 66 3.76 -6.36 9.86
C LEU A 66 2.56 -7.05 10.50
N ALA A 67 1.88 -7.91 9.74
CA ALA A 67 0.73 -8.67 10.23
C ALA A 67 1.12 -9.60 11.38
N ILE A 68 2.18 -10.40 11.23
CA ILE A 68 2.55 -11.39 12.25
C ILE A 68 3.29 -10.78 13.45
N LYS A 69 4.10 -9.74 13.24
CA LYS A 69 4.93 -9.15 14.32
C LYS A 69 4.21 -8.07 15.11
N HIS A 70 3.28 -7.35 14.48
CA HIS A 70 2.65 -6.16 15.05
C HIS A 70 1.13 -6.14 14.94
N GLY A 71 0.51 -7.20 14.39
CA GLY A 71 -0.94 -7.25 14.20
C GLY A 71 -1.48 -6.21 13.23
N ILE A 72 -0.65 -5.67 12.34
CA ILE A 72 -1.07 -4.62 11.39
C ILE A 72 -1.57 -5.23 10.10
N SER A 73 -2.78 -4.83 9.70
CA SER A 73 -3.40 -5.23 8.44
C SER A 73 -4.02 -4.02 7.73
N LEU A 74 -4.73 -4.26 6.63
CA LEU A 74 -5.54 -3.25 5.96
C LEU A 74 -7.01 -3.63 6.10
N VAL A 75 -7.86 -2.65 6.44
CA VAL A 75 -9.31 -2.88 6.64
C VAL A 75 -9.97 -3.42 5.38
N ASN A 76 -9.57 -2.91 4.22
CA ASN A 76 -10.18 -3.19 2.92
C ASN A 76 -9.37 -4.18 2.09
N THR A 77 -8.55 -5.04 2.69
CA THR A 77 -7.66 -5.91 1.91
C THR A 77 -8.40 -7.07 1.22
N PRO A 78 -8.06 -7.42 -0.04
CA PRO A 78 -7.22 -6.65 -0.97
C PRO A 78 -7.91 -5.35 -1.40
N GLY A 79 -7.19 -4.22 -1.29
CA GLY A 79 -7.71 -2.93 -1.75
C GLY A 79 -7.56 -2.82 -3.26
N THR A 80 -8.65 -2.58 -3.97
CA THR A 80 -8.65 -2.48 -5.44
C THR A 80 -8.34 -1.05 -5.90
N ILE A 81 -7.42 -0.95 -6.85
CA ILE A 81 -7.14 0.27 -7.61
C ILE A 81 -7.44 -0.03 -9.08
N ASP A 82 -8.50 0.59 -9.59
CA ASP A 82 -9.00 0.40 -10.95
C ASP A 82 -8.17 1.16 -12.00
N ALA A 83 -8.32 0.78 -13.27
CA ALA A 83 -7.59 1.37 -14.38
C ALA A 83 -7.94 2.83 -14.67
N ASP A 84 -9.07 3.34 -14.21
CA ASP A 84 -9.49 4.73 -14.32
C ASP A 84 -9.15 5.57 -13.08
N TYR A 85 -8.66 4.95 -12.00
CA TYR A 85 -8.21 5.67 -10.81
C TYR A 85 -6.93 6.45 -11.09
N ARG A 86 -6.94 7.76 -10.82
CA ARG A 86 -5.77 8.65 -10.93
C ARG A 86 -5.39 9.33 -9.62
N GLY A 87 -6.14 9.05 -8.56
CA GLY A 87 -5.87 9.56 -7.24
C GLY A 87 -4.59 8.98 -6.65
N GLU A 88 -4.17 9.57 -5.54
CA GLU A 88 -3.10 9.01 -4.72
C GLU A 88 -3.56 7.71 -4.07
N ILE A 89 -2.75 6.65 -4.17
CA ILE A 89 -2.95 5.41 -3.43
C ILE A 89 -2.76 5.71 -1.94
N ARG A 90 -3.84 5.61 -1.17
CA ARG A 90 -3.82 5.72 0.29
C ARG A 90 -4.26 4.41 0.93
N VAL A 91 -3.64 4.07 2.06
CA VAL A 91 -3.76 2.75 2.68
C VAL A 91 -4.54 2.87 3.98
N ILE A 92 -5.60 2.07 4.15
CA ILE A 92 -6.40 2.05 5.37
C ILE A 92 -5.80 1.02 6.35
N LEU A 93 -4.77 1.41 7.07
CA LEU A 93 -4.15 0.55 8.09
C LEU A 93 -5.09 0.35 9.28
N VAL A 94 -5.07 -0.85 9.84
CA VAL A 94 -5.71 -1.19 11.10
C VAL A 94 -4.74 -1.93 12.00
N ASN A 95 -4.76 -1.59 13.28
CA ASN A 95 -4.02 -2.31 14.31
C ASN A 95 -4.95 -3.31 15.01
N LEU A 96 -4.71 -4.60 14.79
CA LEU A 96 -5.47 -5.70 15.39
C LEU A 96 -4.74 -6.31 16.61
N SER A 97 -3.63 -5.70 17.04
CA SER A 97 -2.90 -6.08 18.25
C SER A 97 -3.42 -5.32 19.47
N ASN A 98 -2.83 -5.62 20.63
CA ASN A 98 -3.07 -4.93 21.89
C ASN A 98 -1.97 -3.90 22.24
N GLU A 99 -1.04 -3.64 21.32
CA GLU A 99 0.08 -2.71 21.51
C GLU A 99 -0.04 -1.53 20.54
N ASP A 100 0.46 -0.36 20.95
CA ASP A 100 0.55 0.78 20.04
C ASP A 100 1.58 0.49 18.94
N PHE A 101 1.24 0.86 17.70
CA PHE A 101 2.17 0.75 16.57
C PHE A 101 2.54 2.13 16.04
N LEU A 102 3.84 2.43 16.00
CA LEU A 102 4.35 3.71 15.49
C LEU A 102 4.69 3.57 14.00
N ILE A 103 3.91 4.24 13.15
CA ILE A 103 4.16 4.32 11.71
C ILE A 103 5.14 5.48 11.47
N ASN A 104 6.30 5.17 10.92
CA ASN A 104 7.30 6.18 10.57
C ASN A 104 7.22 6.56 9.08
N ASP A 105 7.68 7.76 8.76
CA ASP A 105 7.88 8.15 7.36
C ASP A 105 8.86 7.19 6.65
N GLY A 106 8.56 6.85 5.40
CA GLY A 106 9.34 5.92 4.60
C GLY A 106 9.20 4.44 4.99
N GLU A 107 8.43 4.13 6.04
CA GLU A 107 8.17 2.75 6.45
C GLU A 107 7.34 2.03 5.41
N ARG A 108 7.70 0.77 5.11
CA ARG A 108 6.97 -0.06 4.14
C ARG A 108 5.70 -0.60 4.79
N ILE A 109 4.53 -0.10 4.41
CA ILE A 109 3.27 -0.33 5.12
C ILE A 109 2.35 -1.35 4.43
N CYS A 110 2.44 -1.49 3.12
CA CYS A 110 1.67 -2.46 2.33
C CYS A 110 2.50 -2.93 1.13
N GLN A 111 1.95 -3.86 0.36
CA GLN A 111 2.52 -4.27 -0.93
C GLN A 111 1.45 -4.17 -2.02
N MET A 112 1.87 -3.76 -3.21
CA MET A 112 1.03 -3.63 -4.39
C MET A 112 1.33 -4.75 -5.38
N VAL A 113 0.31 -5.51 -5.77
CA VAL A 113 0.40 -6.56 -6.81
C VAL A 113 -0.42 -6.10 -8.01
N ILE A 114 0.15 -6.17 -9.21
CA ILE A 114 -0.61 -5.88 -10.44
C ILE A 114 -1.16 -7.20 -10.99
N ALA A 115 -2.47 -7.24 -11.22
CA ALA A 115 -3.17 -8.44 -11.68
C ALA A 115 -4.07 -8.13 -12.88
N ARG A 116 -4.38 -9.15 -13.69
CA ARG A 116 -5.43 -9.06 -14.70
C ARG A 116 -6.79 -9.32 -14.07
N HIS A 117 -7.81 -8.64 -14.57
CA HIS A 117 -9.21 -8.92 -14.27
C HIS A 117 -10.03 -9.00 -15.56
N GLU A 118 -11.22 -9.57 -15.47
CA GLU A 118 -12.16 -9.70 -16.59
C GLU A 118 -13.41 -8.86 -16.32
N HIS A 119 -14.05 -8.36 -17.36
CA HIS A 119 -15.42 -7.82 -17.31
C HIS A 119 -16.35 -8.87 -17.92
N VAL A 120 -17.20 -9.48 -17.10
CA VAL A 120 -18.18 -10.50 -17.51
C VAL A 120 -19.57 -9.93 -17.71
#